data_AF-A0A940TXQ7-F1
#
_entry.id   AF-A0A940TXQ7-F1
#
_cell.length_a   1.000
_cell.length_b   1.000
_cell.length_c   1.000
_cell.angle_alpha   90.00
_cell.angle_beta   90.00
_cell.angle_gamma   90.00
#
_symmetry.space_group_name_H-M   'P 1'
#
loop_
_entity.id
_entity.type
_entity.pdbx_description
1 polymer ?
#
loop_
_entity_poly.entity_id
_entity_poly.type
_entity_poly.pdbx_seq_one_letter_code
_entity_poly.pdbx_strand_id
1 'polypeptide(L)'
;MNHPGIYDEIEILPVALLQQQRQLVNELRKLADSLKLDFGWHYLLDLVWIIPRLGTVRGKRIIDAGAGTGVIQWYLAEKGAEVISVDRTSRANLPLRFRQRFKVRGLRQSPIPDLNTPRQTVKNGLSGSPGGLATQAREITRSLSPQRATGAVVIYNQDLQNLADISDASVDAVVSVSALEHNSPE
;
A
#
# COMPACT_ATOMS: atom_id res chain seq x y z
N MET A 1 -3.99 32.40 18.40
CA MET A 1 -4.91 31.41 17.81
C MET A 1 -4.60 30.08 18.48
N ASN A 2 -5.56 29.53 19.22
CA ASN A 2 -5.37 28.28 19.96
C ASN A 2 -5.34 27.12 18.97
N HIS A 3 -4.20 26.46 18.83
CA HIS A 3 -4.16 25.14 18.21
C HIS A 3 -4.99 24.20 19.10
N PRO A 4 -6.01 23.50 18.57
CA PRO A 4 -6.65 22.43 19.32
C PRO A 4 -5.55 21.44 19.72
N GLY A 5 -5.48 21.13 21.02
CA GLY A 5 -4.41 20.32 21.59
C GLY A 5 -4.24 19.02 20.82
N ILE A 6 -3.00 18.73 20.41
CA ILE A 6 -2.62 17.38 19.99
C ILE A 6 -2.71 16.53 21.26
N TYR A 7 -3.74 15.71 21.35
CA TYR A 7 -3.86 14.75 22.45
C TYR A 7 -3.13 13.48 22.04
N ASP A 8 -2.07 13.15 22.78
CA ASP A 8 -1.46 11.83 22.71
C ASP A 8 -2.40 10.85 23.43
N GLU A 9 -3.11 10.04 22.66
CA GLU A 9 -4.05 9.04 23.17
C GLU A 9 -3.52 7.62 22.92
N ILE A 10 -3.55 6.77 23.94
CA ILE A 10 -3.30 5.34 23.82
C ILE A 10 -4.62 4.62 24.07
N GLU A 11 -5.11 3.89 23.07
CA GLU A 11 -6.38 3.17 23.12
C GLU A 11 -6.15 1.66 22.90
N ILE A 12 -6.73 0.83 23.76
CA ILE A 12 -6.83 -0.61 23.49
C ILE A 12 -8.07 -0.86 22.66
N LEU A 13 -7.86 -1.30 21.42
CA LEU A 13 -8.95 -1.48 20.46
C LEU A 13 -9.82 -2.71 20.81
N PRO A 14 -11.14 -2.55 21.01
CA PRO A 14 -12.01 -3.69 21.29
C PRO A 14 -12.29 -4.49 20.01
N VAL A 15 -12.21 -5.82 20.08
CA VAL A 15 -12.50 -6.72 18.93
C VAL A 15 -13.92 -6.52 18.37
N ALA A 16 -14.86 -6.06 19.19
CA ALA A 16 -16.22 -5.70 18.77
C ALA A 16 -16.24 -4.65 17.63
N LEU A 17 -15.19 -3.84 17.50
CA LEU A 17 -15.04 -2.86 16.42
C LEU A 17 -15.09 -3.51 15.03
N LEU A 18 -14.58 -4.75 14.88
CA LEU A 18 -14.66 -5.49 13.61
C LEU A 18 -16.10 -5.81 13.21
N GLN A 19 -16.97 -6.08 14.20
CA GLN A 19 -18.39 -6.34 13.96
C GLN A 19 -19.14 -5.05 13.68
N GLN A 20 -18.83 -3.97 14.40
CA GLN A 20 -19.41 -2.65 14.19
C GLN A 20 -19.07 -2.10 12.79
N GLN A 21 -17.85 -2.34 12.32
CA GLN A 21 -17.34 -1.89 11.02
C GLN A 21 -17.37 -3.01 9.96
N ARG A 22 -18.35 -3.93 10.04
CA ARG A 22 -18.39 -5.14 9.18
C ARG A 22 -18.35 -4.85 7.68
N GLN A 23 -18.97 -3.76 7.25
CA GLN A 23 -18.91 -3.36 5.84
C GLN A 23 -17.47 -3.03 5.42
N LEU A 24 -16.78 -2.19 6.18
CA LEU A 24 -15.38 -1.82 5.93
C LEU A 24 -14.46 -3.03 5.97
N VAL A 25 -14.64 -3.92 6.95
CA VAL A 25 -13.90 -5.19 7.04
C VAL A 25 -14.07 -6.01 5.76
N ASN A 26 -15.31 -6.13 5.25
CA ASN A 26 -15.57 -6.87 4.03
C ASN A 26 -14.94 -6.20 2.79
N GLU A 27 -14.96 -4.87 2.71
CA GLU A 27 -14.29 -4.13 1.64
C GLU A 27 -12.77 -4.38 1.65
N LEU A 28 -12.14 -4.27 2.82
CA LEU A 28 -10.70 -4.50 2.99
C LEU A 28 -10.31 -5.93 2.63
N ARG A 29 -11.06 -6.93 3.08
CA ARG A 29 -10.83 -8.34 2.72
C ARG A 29 -10.96 -8.58 1.22
N LYS A 30 -12.04 -8.09 0.61
CA LYS A 30 -12.24 -8.22 -0.85
C LYS A 30 -11.10 -7.58 -1.64
N LEU A 31 -10.63 -6.41 -1.20
CA LEU A 31 -9.51 -5.74 -1.84
C LEU A 31 -8.22 -6.58 -1.70
N ALA A 32 -7.91 -7.03 -0.48
CA ALA A 32 -6.76 -7.88 -0.19
C ALA A 32 -6.75 -9.16 -1.03
N ASP A 33 -7.87 -9.88 -1.06
CA ASP A 33 -8.05 -11.11 -1.83
C ASP A 33 -7.83 -10.88 -3.33
N SER A 34 -8.31 -9.74 -3.85
CA SER A 34 -8.13 -9.37 -5.26
C SER A 34 -6.67 -9.03 -5.60
N LEU A 35 -5.93 -8.51 -4.62
CA LEU A 35 -4.52 -8.15 -4.73
C LEU A 35 -3.57 -9.26 -4.27
N LYS A 36 -4.11 -10.39 -3.79
CA LYS A 36 -3.33 -11.50 -3.20
C LYS A 36 -2.42 -11.01 -2.08
N LEU A 37 -2.96 -10.16 -1.22
CA LEU A 37 -2.34 -9.69 0.00
C LEU A 37 -2.85 -10.52 1.17
N ASP A 38 -1.93 -11.03 1.99
CA ASP A 38 -2.24 -11.74 3.22
C ASP A 38 -2.00 -10.82 4.42
N PHE A 39 -2.93 -10.82 5.38
CA PHE A 39 -2.74 -10.18 6.69
C PHE A 39 -3.59 -10.84 7.78
N GLY A 40 -3.12 -10.70 9.04
CA GLY A 40 -3.82 -11.20 10.22
C GLY A 40 -5.03 -10.36 10.62
N TRP A 41 -5.87 -10.89 11.52
CA TRP A 41 -7.07 -10.18 11.98
C TRP A 41 -6.77 -8.87 12.72
N HIS A 42 -5.59 -8.75 13.35
CA HIS A 42 -5.17 -7.55 14.08
C HIS A 42 -5.01 -6.35 13.15
N TYR A 43 -4.46 -6.55 11.94
CA TYR A 43 -4.41 -5.50 10.92
C TYR A 43 -5.78 -4.92 10.62
N LEU A 44 -6.82 -5.77 10.53
CA LEU A 44 -8.17 -5.25 10.28
C LEU A 44 -8.66 -4.35 11.39
N LEU A 45 -8.27 -4.61 12.64
CA LEU A 45 -8.66 -3.83 13.78
C LEU A 45 -8.09 -2.42 13.69
N ASP A 46 -6.79 -2.31 13.39
CA ASP A 46 -6.11 -1.04 13.18
C ASP A 46 -6.70 -0.28 12.00
N LEU A 47 -6.92 -0.96 10.87
CA LEU A 47 -7.46 -0.34 9.66
C LEU A 47 -8.89 0.19 9.87
N VAL A 48 -9.76 -0.56 10.56
CA VAL A 48 -11.13 -0.10 10.81
C VAL A 48 -11.20 0.99 11.88
N TRP A 49 -10.15 1.16 12.67
CA TRP A 49 -10.01 2.28 13.58
C TRP A 49 -9.49 3.54 12.88
N ILE A 50 -8.49 3.40 12.00
CA ILE A 50 -7.83 4.50 11.26
C ILE A 50 -8.76 5.10 10.20
N ILE A 51 -9.31 4.26 9.32
CA ILE A 51 -10.00 4.72 8.09
C ILE A 51 -11.16 5.69 8.40
N PRO A 52 -12.06 5.42 9.37
CA PRO A 52 -13.13 6.35 9.70
C PRO A 52 -12.63 7.71 10.19
N ARG A 53 -11.49 7.75 10.88
CA ARG A 53 -10.89 8.98 11.42
C ARG A 53 -10.28 9.88 10.35
N LEU A 54 -9.87 9.31 9.20
CA LEU A 54 -9.43 10.09 8.04
C LEU A 54 -10.60 10.84 7.36
N GLY A 55 -11.83 10.42 7.62
CA GLY A 55 -13.04 10.95 6.99
C GLY A 55 -13.04 10.73 5.48
N THR A 56 -13.56 11.70 4.72
CA THR A 56 -13.44 11.66 3.25
C THR A 56 -11.99 11.83 2.84
N VAL A 57 -11.49 10.95 1.96
CA VAL A 57 -10.10 10.96 1.49
C VAL A 57 -9.97 11.31 0.01
N ARG A 58 -11.09 11.50 -0.69
CA ARG A 58 -11.08 11.83 -2.12
C ARG A 58 -10.39 13.17 -2.35
N GLY A 59 -9.38 13.17 -3.22
CA GLY A 59 -8.60 14.36 -3.53
C GLY A 59 -7.57 14.76 -2.47
N LYS A 60 -7.49 14.02 -1.34
CA LYS A 60 -6.46 14.25 -0.32
C LYS A 60 -5.14 13.61 -0.73
N ARG A 61 -4.05 14.21 -0.24
CA ARG A 61 -2.69 13.67 -0.33
C ARG A 61 -2.30 13.08 1.02
N ILE A 62 -2.06 11.77 1.07
CA ILE A 62 -1.87 11.02 2.32
C ILE A 62 -0.55 10.26 2.26
N ILE A 63 0.23 10.29 3.34
CA ILE A 63 1.41 9.42 3.49
C ILE A 63 0.98 8.12 4.16
N ASP A 64 1.36 6.99 3.56
CA ASP A 64 1.40 5.68 4.22
C ASP A 64 2.87 5.40 4.58
N ALA A 65 3.18 5.51 5.87
CA ALA A 65 4.54 5.44 6.41
C ALA A 65 4.88 4.01 6.84
N GLY A 66 5.90 3.42 6.19
CA GLY A 66 6.23 2.00 6.31
C GLY A 66 5.24 1.11 5.57
N ALA A 67 4.82 1.57 4.39
CA ALA A 67 3.67 1.02 3.67
C ALA A 67 3.84 -0.43 3.20
N GLY A 68 5.08 -0.88 2.96
CA GLY A 68 5.36 -2.13 2.25
C GLY A 68 4.45 -2.31 1.03
N THR A 69 3.73 -3.43 1.00
CA THR A 69 2.62 -3.71 0.07
C THR A 69 1.25 -3.69 0.76
N GLY A 70 1.16 -3.15 1.97
CA GLY A 70 -0.01 -3.17 2.85
C GLY A 70 -1.28 -2.66 2.20
N VAL A 71 -2.44 -3.12 2.68
CA VAL A 71 -3.73 -2.89 2.01
C VAL A 71 -4.21 -1.44 2.04
N ILE A 72 -3.80 -0.64 3.04
CA ILE A 72 -4.35 0.70 3.28
C ILE A 72 -4.04 1.68 2.15
N GLN A 73 -2.81 1.75 1.63
CA GLN A 73 -2.47 2.58 0.47
C GLN A 73 -3.37 2.30 -0.73
N TRP A 74 -3.70 1.03 -0.97
CA TRP A 74 -4.52 0.62 -2.09
C TRP A 74 -5.98 1.01 -1.83
N TYR A 75 -6.48 0.77 -0.62
CA TYR A 75 -7.83 1.15 -0.22
C TYR A 75 -8.05 2.67 -0.35
N LEU A 76 -7.12 3.48 0.16
CA LEU A 76 -7.19 4.94 0.08
C LEU A 76 -7.17 5.43 -1.37
N ALA A 77 -6.33 4.83 -2.23
CA ALA A 77 -6.33 5.13 -3.65
C ALA A 77 -7.66 4.75 -4.36
N GLU A 78 -8.31 3.64 -3.97
CA GLU A 78 -9.66 3.32 -4.48
C GLU A 78 -10.69 4.38 -4.12
N LYS A 79 -10.60 4.92 -2.89
CA LYS A 79 -11.47 6.00 -2.42
C LYS A 79 -11.13 7.39 -2.99
N GLY A 80 -10.06 7.48 -3.78
CA GLY A 80 -9.72 8.69 -4.55
C GLY A 80 -8.60 9.54 -3.96
N ALA A 81 -7.84 9.03 -2.99
CA ALA A 81 -6.68 9.73 -2.46
C ALA A 81 -5.47 9.61 -3.39
N GLU A 82 -4.56 10.59 -3.32
CA GLU A 82 -3.18 10.44 -3.76
C GLU A 82 -2.34 9.96 -2.58
N VAL A 83 -1.91 8.70 -2.63
CA VAL A 83 -1.13 8.10 -1.55
C VAL A 83 0.35 8.13 -1.88
N ILE A 84 1.15 8.67 -0.98
CA ILE A 84 2.60 8.55 -0.99
C ILE A 84 2.95 7.34 -0.13
N SER A 85 3.38 6.25 -0.77
CA SER A 85 3.67 4.97 -0.14
C SER A 85 5.16 4.88 0.19
N VAL A 86 5.50 5.18 1.44
CA VAL A 86 6.89 5.31 1.89
C VAL A 86 7.35 4.01 2.53
N ASP A 87 8.45 3.45 2.03
CA ASP A 87 9.09 2.27 2.61
C ASP A 87 10.53 2.14 2.08
N ARG A 88 11.46 1.69 2.91
CA ARG A 88 12.85 1.38 2.51
C ARG A 88 12.92 0.26 1.47
N THR A 89 12.01 -0.70 1.55
CA THR A 89 12.01 -1.90 0.72
C THR A 89 11.64 -1.56 -0.71
N SER A 90 12.46 -2.04 -1.65
CA SER A 90 12.19 -1.83 -3.06
C SER A 90 10.94 -2.55 -3.53
N ARG A 91 10.05 -1.79 -4.15
CA ARG A 91 8.80 -2.28 -4.76
C ARG A 91 8.81 -2.19 -6.28
N ALA A 92 10.00 -2.11 -6.89
CA ALA A 92 10.18 -2.03 -8.35
C ALA A 92 9.48 -3.17 -9.12
N ASN A 93 9.44 -4.36 -8.51
CA ASN A 93 8.81 -5.57 -9.06
C ASN A 93 7.36 -5.77 -8.60
N LEU A 94 6.64 -4.69 -8.28
CA LEU A 94 5.23 -4.77 -7.88
C LEU A 94 4.40 -5.54 -8.95
N PRO A 95 3.62 -6.57 -8.56
CA PRO A 95 2.90 -7.39 -9.52
C PRO A 95 1.96 -6.58 -10.43
N LEU A 96 1.82 -7.01 -11.69
CA LEU A 96 1.02 -6.29 -12.70
C LEU A 96 -0.42 -6.00 -12.26
N ARG A 97 -1.02 -6.85 -11.43
CA ARG A 97 -2.39 -6.68 -10.90
C ARG A 97 -2.59 -5.33 -10.20
N PHE A 98 -1.58 -4.83 -9.48
CA PHE A 98 -1.63 -3.51 -8.86
C PHE A 98 -1.60 -2.42 -9.92
N ARG A 99 -0.68 -2.52 -10.88
CA ARG A 99 -0.46 -1.53 -11.95
C ARG A 99 -1.61 -1.46 -12.95
N GLN A 100 -2.38 -2.53 -13.09
CA GLN A 100 -3.57 -2.59 -13.94
C GLN A 100 -4.77 -1.91 -13.27
N ARG A 101 -4.90 -2.03 -11.94
CA ARG A 101 -6.03 -1.49 -11.16
C ARG A 101 -5.81 -0.05 -10.70
N PHE A 102 -4.56 0.30 -10.37
CA PHE A 102 -4.19 1.57 -9.78
C PHE A 102 -3.25 2.37 -10.67
N LYS A 103 -3.36 3.70 -10.58
CA LYS A 103 -2.35 4.62 -11.14
C LYS A 103 -1.11 4.59 -10.24
N VAL A 104 -0.16 3.73 -10.57
CA VAL A 104 1.10 3.59 -9.83
C VAL A 104 2.20 4.44 -10.47
N ARG A 105 2.86 5.28 -9.66
CA ARG A 105 4.00 6.14 -10.04
C ARG A 105 5.21 5.83 -9.13
N GLY A 106 6.39 6.34 -9.48
CA GLY A 106 7.56 6.31 -8.59
C GLY A 106 8.31 4.97 -8.51
N LEU A 107 7.95 3.96 -9.32
CA LEU A 107 8.70 2.72 -9.44
C LEU A 107 10.09 2.99 -10.06
N ARG A 108 11.11 3.20 -9.23
CA ARG A 108 12.51 3.31 -9.67
C ARG A 108 13.14 1.92 -9.75
N GLN A 109 13.88 1.64 -10.82
CA GLN A 109 14.64 0.38 -10.97
C GLN A 109 15.96 0.38 -10.18
N SER A 110 16.43 1.55 -9.75
CA SER A 110 17.67 1.67 -8.99
C SER A 110 17.40 1.49 -7.49
N PRO A 111 18.04 0.51 -6.83
CA PRO A 111 18.01 0.40 -5.39
C PRO A 111 18.64 1.63 -4.75
N ILE A 112 18.10 2.10 -3.63
CA ILE A 112 18.96 2.65 -2.57
C ILE A 112 19.93 1.51 -2.23
N PRO A 113 21.26 1.73 -2.13
CA PRO A 113 22.19 0.65 -1.81
C PRO A 113 21.74 -0.04 -0.52
N ASP A 114 21.33 -1.31 -0.66
CA ASP A 114 20.85 -2.14 0.44
C ASP A 114 21.95 -2.24 1.51
N LEU A 115 21.64 -1.76 2.72
CA LEU A 115 22.32 -2.17 3.94
C LEU A 115 21.91 -3.63 4.20
N ASN A 116 22.81 -4.55 3.85
CA ASN A 116 22.74 -6.01 4.05
C ASN A 116 21.98 -6.83 2.99
N THR A 117 22.70 -7.29 1.96
CA THR A 117 22.42 -8.60 1.34
C THR A 117 23.71 -9.30 0.88
N PRO A 118 23.97 -10.54 1.30
CA PRO A 118 24.97 -11.40 0.66
C PRO A 118 24.45 -11.84 -0.71
N ARG A 119 25.27 -11.62 -1.75
CA ARG A 119 25.06 -12.08 -3.12
C ARG A 119 24.79 -13.58 -3.19
N GLN A 120 23.77 -14.00 -3.95
CA GLN A 120 23.83 -15.26 -4.72
C GLN A 120 22.90 -15.27 -5.94
N THR A 121 23.53 -15.11 -7.10
CA THR A 121 23.41 -15.87 -8.36
C THR A 121 22.09 -16.58 -8.72
N VAL A 122 21.52 -16.22 -9.88
CA VAL A 122 20.72 -17.17 -10.70
C VAL A 122 21.20 -17.11 -12.15
N LYS A 123 21.59 -18.29 -12.67
CA LYS A 123 22.02 -18.56 -14.05
C LYS A 123 20.81 -18.88 -14.95
N ASN A 124 21.01 -18.62 -16.24
CA ASN A 124 20.12 -18.80 -17.39
C ASN A 124 19.50 -20.21 -17.57
N GLY A 125 18.35 -20.24 -18.26
CA GLY A 125 17.81 -21.44 -18.93
C GLY A 125 16.65 -21.11 -19.88
N LEU A 126 16.95 -20.75 -21.12
CA LEU A 126 16.00 -20.63 -22.24
C LEU A 126 16.15 -21.87 -23.13
N SER A 127 15.08 -22.67 -23.28
CA SER A 127 14.94 -23.68 -24.33
C SER A 127 13.46 -23.86 -24.67
N GLY A 128 13.13 -23.86 -25.97
CA GLY A 128 11.81 -23.55 -26.50
C GLY A 128 10.78 -24.70 -26.55
N SER A 129 9.55 -24.33 -26.91
CA SER A 129 8.62 -25.19 -27.67
C SER A 129 7.50 -24.33 -28.32
N PRO A 130 7.16 -24.50 -29.62
CA PRO A 130 6.24 -23.61 -30.34
C PRO A 130 4.75 -24.03 -30.31
N GLY A 131 4.35 -24.95 -29.42
CA GLY A 131 3.01 -25.57 -29.42
C GLY A 131 1.93 -24.94 -28.52
N GLY A 132 2.19 -23.82 -27.83
CA GLY A 132 1.34 -23.32 -26.74
C GLY A 132 0.40 -22.15 -27.06
N LEU A 133 0.32 -21.70 -28.31
CA LEU A 133 -0.29 -20.40 -28.65
C LEU A 133 -1.82 -20.43 -28.89
N ALA A 134 -2.44 -21.59 -29.05
CA ALA A 134 -3.88 -21.68 -29.35
C ALA A 134 -4.78 -21.70 -28.09
N THR A 135 -4.26 -22.12 -26.93
CA THR A 135 -5.03 -22.21 -25.66
C THR A 135 -4.95 -20.95 -24.81
N GLN A 136 -3.98 -20.05 -25.06
CA GLN A 136 -3.84 -18.79 -24.33
C GLN A 136 -4.73 -17.65 -24.87
N ALA A 137 -5.32 -17.79 -26.06
CA ALA A 137 -6.15 -16.76 -26.66
C ALA A 137 -7.57 -16.65 -26.05
N ARG A 138 -8.01 -17.65 -25.27
CA ARG A 138 -9.34 -17.67 -24.63
C ARG A 138 -9.41 -17.03 -23.24
N GLU A 139 -8.27 -16.68 -22.63
CA GLU A 139 -8.25 -15.95 -21.34
C GLU A 139 -8.17 -14.43 -21.50
N ILE A 140 -7.89 -13.92 -22.70
CA ILE A 140 -7.69 -12.48 -22.96
C ILE A 140 -9.02 -11.73 -23.11
N THR A 141 -10.14 -12.44 -23.30
CA THR A 141 -11.46 -11.84 -23.58
C THR A 141 -12.36 -11.66 -22.35
N ARG A 142 -11.83 -11.82 -21.13
CA ARG A 142 -12.57 -11.52 -19.88
C ARG A 142 -12.00 -10.37 -19.06
N SER A 143 -11.20 -9.50 -19.68
CA SER A 143 -10.87 -8.20 -19.07
C SER A 143 -12.07 -7.26 -19.19
N LEU A 144 -13.04 -7.48 -18.31
CA LEU A 144 -13.90 -6.42 -17.76
C LEU A 144 -13.01 -5.19 -17.56
N SER A 145 -13.38 -4.05 -18.13
CA SER A 145 -12.69 -2.78 -17.90
C SER A 145 -12.42 -2.63 -16.40
N PRO A 146 -11.17 -2.75 -15.92
CA PRO A 146 -10.92 -2.62 -14.50
C PRO A 146 -11.32 -1.20 -14.17
N GLN A 147 -12.27 -1.05 -13.26
CA GLN A 147 -12.66 0.24 -12.72
C GLN A 147 -11.39 0.82 -12.10
N ARG A 148 -10.68 1.65 -12.88
CA ARG A 148 -9.40 2.21 -12.45
C ARG A 148 -9.68 3.03 -11.21
N ALA A 149 -8.93 2.77 -10.16
CA ALA A 149 -8.97 3.59 -8.97
C ALA A 149 -8.87 5.06 -9.37
N THR A 150 -9.72 5.88 -8.77
CA THR A 150 -9.77 7.32 -9.12
C THR A 150 -8.53 8.05 -8.61
N GLY A 151 -7.99 7.58 -7.49
CA GLY A 151 -6.75 8.05 -6.88
C GLY A 151 -5.50 7.43 -7.52
N ALA A 152 -4.39 7.55 -6.80
CA ALA A 152 -3.08 7.09 -7.26
C ALA A 152 -2.20 6.67 -6.08
N VAL A 153 -1.21 5.84 -6.37
CA VAL A 153 -0.16 5.46 -5.42
C VAL A 153 1.18 5.86 -6.00
N VAL A 154 1.89 6.74 -5.30
CA VAL A 154 3.27 7.11 -5.59
C VAL A 154 4.18 6.28 -4.69
N ILE A 155 4.88 5.33 -5.28
CA ILE A 155 5.86 4.53 -4.56
C ILE A 155 7.08 5.43 -4.27
N TYR A 156 7.38 5.62 -2.99
CA TYR A 156 8.50 6.41 -2.53
C TYR A 156 9.43 5.50 -1.73
N ASN A 157 10.51 5.05 -2.37
CA ASN A 157 11.53 4.24 -1.72
C ASN A 157 12.43 5.19 -0.92
N GLN A 158 12.18 5.34 0.38
CA GLN A 158 13.00 6.16 1.28
C GLN A 158 12.89 5.68 2.73
N ASP A 159 13.85 6.13 3.53
CA ASP A 159 13.80 6.07 4.99
C ASP A 159 12.83 7.13 5.54
N LEU A 160 12.05 6.77 6.57
CA LEU A 160 11.14 7.71 7.24
C LEU A 160 11.88 8.84 7.96
N GLN A 161 13.15 8.65 8.33
CA GLN A 161 14.01 9.67 8.94
C GLN A 161 14.36 10.80 7.95
N ASN A 162 14.25 10.56 6.63
CA ASN A 162 14.63 11.54 5.62
C ASN A 162 13.70 11.52 4.40
N LEU A 163 12.71 12.41 4.41
CA LEU A 163 11.72 12.58 3.34
C LEU A 163 12.03 13.81 2.47
N ALA A 164 13.27 13.94 1.98
CA ALA A 164 13.78 15.14 1.32
C ALA A 164 12.93 15.66 0.12
N ASP A 165 12.19 14.78 -0.57
CA ASP A 165 11.37 15.17 -1.73
C ASP A 165 9.92 15.54 -1.36
N ILE A 166 9.57 15.52 -0.06
CA ILE A 166 8.25 15.88 0.44
C ILE A 166 8.36 17.20 1.19
N SER A 167 7.67 18.24 0.69
CA SER A 167 7.64 19.55 1.35
C SER A 167 6.90 19.51 2.68
N ASP A 168 7.32 20.34 3.63
CA ASP A 168 6.64 20.49 4.92
C ASP A 168 5.18 20.90 4.75
N ALA A 169 4.31 20.38 5.63
CA ALA A 169 2.86 20.65 5.65
C ALA A 169 2.16 20.47 4.29
N SER A 170 2.70 19.62 3.41
CA SER A 170 2.18 19.40 2.05
C SER A 170 1.23 18.20 1.90
N VAL A 171 0.84 17.59 3.02
CA VAL A 171 -0.02 16.39 3.07
C VAL A 171 -1.14 16.59 4.08
N ASP A 172 -2.31 16.03 3.79
CA ASP A 172 -3.50 16.18 4.62
C ASP A 172 -3.53 15.23 5.81
N ALA A 173 -2.83 14.10 5.70
CA ALA A 173 -2.74 13.09 6.75
C ALA A 173 -1.50 12.21 6.58
N VAL A 174 -1.06 11.63 7.69
CA VAL A 174 -0.06 10.56 7.74
C VAL A 174 -0.71 9.38 8.46
N VAL A 175 -0.58 8.19 7.88
CA VAL A 175 -0.96 6.92 8.51
C VAL A 175 0.26 6.03 8.59
N SER A 176 0.33 5.21 9.64
CA SER A 176 1.35 4.18 9.78
C SER A 176 0.72 2.99 10.50
N VAL A 177 0.91 1.80 9.95
CA VAL A 177 0.37 0.55 10.49
C VAL A 177 1.48 -0.47 10.54
N SER A 178 1.78 -0.96 11.74
CA SER A 178 2.79 -2.00 11.98
C SER A 178 4.17 -1.73 11.35
N ALA A 179 4.62 -0.48 11.39
CA ALA A 179 5.89 -0.06 10.81
C ALA A 179 6.88 0.50 11.83
N LEU A 180 6.41 1.22 12.84
CA LEU A 180 7.28 1.97 13.75
C LEU A 180 8.02 1.04 14.72
N GLU A 181 7.42 -0.08 15.10
CA GLU A 181 8.01 -1.09 16.00
C GLU A 181 9.25 -1.78 15.43
N HIS A 182 9.52 -1.62 14.13
CA HIS A 182 10.68 -2.18 13.43
C HIS A 182 11.86 -1.23 13.32
N ASN A 183 11.77 -0.03 13.91
CA ASN A 183 12.85 0.94 13.96
C ASN A 183 13.56 0.88 15.32
N SER A 184 14.82 1.30 15.35
CA SER A 184 15.50 1.55 16.60
C SER A 184 14.77 2.66 17.37
N PRO A 185 14.76 2.66 18.72
CA PRO A 185 14.10 3.69 19.53
C PRO A 185 14.71 5.10 19.42
N GLU A 186 15.78 5.22 18.63
CA GLU A 186 16.71 6.36 18.52
C GLU A 186 16.71 6.90 17.09
#